data_AF-A0A1F3BSW0-F1
#
_entry.id   AF-A0A1F3BSW0-F1
#
_cell.length_a   1.000
_cell.length_b   1.000
_cell.length_c   1.000
_cell.angle_alpha   90.00
_cell.angle_beta   90.00
_cell.angle_gamma   90.00
#
_symmetry.space_group_name_H-M   'P 1'
#
loop_
_entity.id
_entity.type
_entity.pdbx_description
1 polymer ?
#
loop_
_entity_poly.entity_id
_entity_poly.type
_entity_poly.pdbx_seq_one_letter_code
_entity_poly.pdbx_strand_id
1 'polypeptide(L)'
;MFRPDPSIAFVSAAREQVVALIESINQPQISIPGKLPQVAQGHLCGLRCANGFSVYVSLHLTQSAENVVYAHEPREFPLEEYLAAEAEGVHFLESMGFMLDNLNFRNLAAELQESIFKRAPLFTPPKPRPRASAAAPEPAVASPQRLTALARFLASF
;
A
#
# COMPACT_ATOMS: atom_id res chain seq x y z
N MET A 1 6.81 8.54 15.88
CA MET A 1 5.56 8.77 15.11
C MET A 1 5.61 8.25 13.70
N PHE A 2 4.51 7.66 13.26
CA PHE A 2 4.34 7.07 11.92
C PHE A 2 3.84 8.09 10.90
N ARG A 3 4.45 8.10 9.72
CA ARG A 3 4.02 8.92 8.59
C ARG A 3 3.90 8.08 7.33
N PRO A 4 2.89 8.34 6.48
CA PRO A 4 2.77 7.64 5.21
C PRO A 4 3.99 7.97 4.35
N ASP A 5 4.62 6.94 3.79
CA ASP A 5 5.75 7.08 2.89
C ASP A 5 5.37 6.56 1.50
N PRO A 6 4.99 7.45 0.56
CA PRO A 6 4.57 7.06 -0.77
C PRO A 6 5.71 6.49 -1.63
N SER A 7 6.97 6.61 -1.19
CA SER A 7 8.11 6.00 -1.88
C SER A 7 8.22 4.49 -1.60
N ILE A 8 7.51 3.96 -0.59
CA ILE A 8 7.54 2.55 -0.20
C ILE A 8 6.21 1.89 -0.59
N ALA A 9 6.25 1.05 -1.62
CA ALA A 9 5.11 0.19 -2.00
C ALA A 9 5.15 -1.19 -1.30
N PHE A 10 6.32 -1.62 -0.85
CA PHE A 10 6.56 -2.83 -0.09
C PHE A 10 7.88 -2.67 0.67
N VAL A 11 8.02 -3.39 1.78
CA VAL A 11 9.25 -3.36 2.57
C VAL A 11 10.21 -4.40 2.03
N SER A 12 11.34 -3.93 1.47
CA SER A 12 12.42 -4.80 1.00
C SER A 12 13.25 -5.27 2.19
N ALA A 13 13.05 -6.52 2.60
CA ALA A 13 13.80 -7.15 3.69
C ALA A 13 14.10 -8.62 3.38
N ALA A 14 15.08 -9.19 4.06
CA ALA A 14 15.27 -10.63 4.18
C ALA A 14 14.57 -11.15 5.44
N ARG A 15 14.16 -12.42 5.44
CA ARG A 15 13.50 -13.07 6.59
C ARG A 15 14.32 -12.93 7.88
N GLU A 16 15.64 -13.02 7.78
CA GLU A 16 16.59 -12.94 8.90
C GLU A 16 16.67 -11.54 9.51
N GLN A 17 16.18 -10.52 8.82
CA GLN A 17 16.08 -9.15 9.31
C GLN A 17 14.79 -8.95 10.12
N VAL A 18 13.76 -9.76 9.93
CA VAL A 18 12.48 -9.59 10.63
C VAL A 18 12.63 -10.00 12.10
N VAL A 19 12.42 -9.03 12.99
CA VAL A 19 12.46 -9.22 14.45
C VAL A 19 11.06 -9.25 15.07
N ALA A 20 10.09 -8.58 14.46
CA ALA A 20 8.68 -8.70 14.83
C ALA A 20 7.81 -8.67 13.58
N LEU A 21 6.74 -9.45 13.63
CA LEU A 21 5.64 -9.39 12.66
C LEU A 21 4.33 -9.57 13.41
N ILE A 22 3.52 -8.52 13.35
CA ILE A 22 2.19 -8.45 13.94
C ILE A 22 1.21 -8.26 12.79
N GLU A 23 0.12 -9.01 12.79
CA GLU A 23 -0.90 -8.93 11.75
C GLU A 23 -2.28 -8.71 12.34
N SER A 24 -3.16 -8.07 11.56
CA SER A 24 -4.54 -7.88 11.97
C SER A 24 -5.35 -9.17 11.84
N ILE A 25 -6.12 -9.50 12.88
CA ILE A 25 -7.06 -10.62 12.88
C ILE A 25 -8.47 -10.21 12.39
N ASN A 26 -8.71 -8.91 12.22
CA ASN A 26 -9.90 -8.35 11.59
C ASN A 26 -9.53 -7.53 10.34
N GLN A 27 -10.54 -7.12 9.57
CA GLN A 27 -10.36 -6.33 8.34
C GLN A 27 -11.36 -5.15 8.29
N PRO A 28 -11.10 -4.06 9.04
CA PRO A 28 -11.96 -2.88 9.02
C PRO A 28 -11.96 -2.20 7.64
N GLN A 29 -13.02 -1.44 7.37
CA GLN A 29 -13.07 -0.54 6.21
C GLN A 29 -12.32 0.75 6.53
N ILE A 30 -11.24 1.03 5.78
CA ILE A 30 -10.37 2.18 5.99
C ILE A 30 -10.53 3.19 4.85
N SER A 31 -10.51 4.47 5.20
CA SER A 31 -10.45 5.58 4.24
C SER A 31 -9.06 6.20 4.26
N ILE A 32 -8.35 6.14 3.14
CA ILE A 32 -7.01 6.72 2.99
C ILE A 32 -7.09 7.90 2.02
N PRO A 33 -6.50 9.07 2.34
CA PRO A 33 -6.47 10.21 1.43
C PRO A 33 -5.97 9.82 0.03
N GLY A 34 -6.73 10.20 -1.01
CA GLY A 34 -6.41 9.89 -2.40
C GLY A 34 -6.73 8.46 -2.84
N LYS A 35 -7.38 7.64 -2.01
CA LYS A 35 -7.81 6.27 -2.36
C LYS A 35 -9.28 6.05 -2.03
N LEU A 36 -9.90 5.11 -2.74
CA LEU A 36 -11.28 4.69 -2.44
C LEU A 36 -11.32 3.93 -1.11
N PRO A 37 -12.30 4.21 -0.23
CA PRO A 37 -12.51 3.44 0.98
C PRO A 37 -12.72 1.96 0.66
N GLN A 38 -12.04 1.09 1.40
CA GLN A 38 -12.10 -0.36 1.21
C GLN A 38 -11.64 -1.11 2.45
N VAL A 39 -11.92 -2.41 2.51
CA VAL A 39 -11.42 -3.27 3.59
C VAL A 39 -9.91 -3.45 3.46
N ALA A 40 -9.23 -3.37 4.60
CA ALA A 40 -7.77 -3.45 4.67
C ALA A 40 -7.32 -4.50 5.68
N GLN A 41 -6.13 -5.05 5.44
CA GLN A 41 -5.40 -5.88 6.40
C GLN A 41 -4.20 -5.09 6.93
N GLY A 42 -4.11 -4.97 8.26
CA GLY A 42 -3.04 -4.27 8.94
C GLY A 42 -1.86 -5.18 9.23
N HIS A 43 -0.64 -4.66 9.06
CA HIS A 43 0.59 -5.34 9.46
C HIS A 43 1.51 -4.34 10.15
N LEU A 44 2.25 -4.81 11.15
CA LEU A 44 3.40 -4.12 11.70
C LEU A 44 4.61 -5.04 11.58
N CYS A 45 5.73 -4.48 11.13
CA CYS A 45 6.99 -5.19 11.02
C CYS A 45 8.11 -4.40 11.70
N GLY A 46 8.81 -5.07 12.60
CA GLY A 46 10.11 -4.64 13.09
C GLY A 46 11.22 -5.30 12.28
N LEU A 47 12.19 -4.50 11.84
CA LEU A 47 13.39 -4.96 11.12
C LEU A 47 14.66 -4.62 11.88
N ARG A 48 15.63 -5.54 11.82
CA ARG A 48 17.03 -5.28 12.16
C ARG A 48 17.76 -4.74 10.92
N CYS A 49 18.30 -3.54 11.07
CA CYS A 49 19.13 -2.83 10.10
C CYS A 49 20.61 -2.99 10.48
N ALA A 50 21.52 -2.43 9.67
CA ALA A 50 22.96 -2.54 9.93
C ALA A 50 23.37 -1.88 11.26
N ASN A 51 22.75 -0.74 11.60
CA ASN A 51 23.14 0.09 12.74
C ASN A 51 22.02 0.28 13.78
N GLY A 52 20.95 -0.52 13.71
CA GLY A 52 19.81 -0.35 14.60
C GLY A 52 18.58 -1.11 14.12
N PHE A 53 17.42 -0.54 14.40
CA PHE A 53 16.12 -1.13 14.07
C PHE A 53 15.22 -0.12 13.38
N SER A 54 14.30 -0.63 12.58
CA SER A 54 13.24 0.15 11.95
C SER A 54 11.90 -0.52 12.21
N VAL A 55 10.84 0.28 12.32
CA VAL A 55 9.46 -0.23 12.40
C VAL A 55 8.64 0.37 11.27
N TYR A 56 7.88 -0.49 10.60
CA TYR A 56 6.96 -0.16 9.53
C TYR A 56 5.56 -0.62 9.88
N VAL A 57 4.57 0.20 9.56
CA VAL A 57 3.16 -0.20 9.54
C VAL A 57 2.71 -0.25 8.09
N SER A 58 1.93 -1.26 7.71
CA SER A 58 1.39 -1.39 6.37
C SER A 58 -0.09 -1.71 6.40
N LEU A 59 -0.84 -0.96 5.60
CA LEU A 59 -2.24 -1.22 5.31
C LEU A 59 -2.34 -1.84 3.93
N HIS A 60 -2.61 -3.15 3.87
CA HIS A 60 -2.86 -3.83 2.62
C HIS A 60 -4.31 -3.65 2.20
N LEU A 61 -4.52 -2.92 1.11
CA LEU A 61 -5.81 -2.63 0.51
C LEU A 61 -6.23 -3.79 -0.39
N THR A 62 -7.18 -4.59 0.09
CA THR A 62 -7.51 -5.90 -0.50
C THR A 62 -8.10 -5.83 -1.90
N GLN A 63 -8.87 -4.77 -2.22
CA GLN A 63 -9.52 -4.64 -3.53
C GLN A 63 -8.54 -4.13 -4.59
N SER A 64 -7.69 -3.17 -4.22
CA SER A 64 -6.70 -2.60 -5.14
C SER A 64 -5.38 -3.39 -5.20
N ALA A 65 -5.19 -4.35 -4.28
CA ALA A 65 -3.98 -5.12 -4.07
C ALA A 65 -2.73 -4.24 -3.88
N GLU A 66 -2.87 -3.13 -3.16
CA GLU A 66 -1.81 -2.16 -2.89
C GLU A 66 -1.50 -2.10 -1.38
N ASN A 67 -0.26 -1.79 -1.03
CA ASN A 67 0.06 -1.40 0.34
C ASN A 67 0.12 0.13 0.46
N VAL A 68 -0.30 0.63 1.61
CA VAL A 68 0.06 1.96 2.10
C VAL A 68 0.97 1.77 3.28
N VAL A 69 2.25 2.11 3.09
CA VAL A 69 3.29 1.91 4.10
C VAL A 69 3.53 3.20 4.86
N TYR A 70 3.56 3.08 6.18
CA TYR A 70 3.93 4.12 7.12
C TYR A 70 5.29 3.76 7.71
N ALA A 71 6.23 4.69 7.60
CA ALA A 71 7.53 4.57 8.26
C ALA A 71 7.51 5.37 9.55
N HIS A 72 8.21 4.86 10.56
CA HIS A 72 8.49 5.64 11.77
C HIS A 72 9.49 6.76 11.46
N GLU A 73 9.34 7.90 12.15
CA GLU A 73 10.31 8.99 12.19
C GLU A 73 10.83 9.16 13.63
N PRO A 74 12.13 8.93 13.90
CA PRO A 74 13.21 8.58 12.95
C PRO A 74 13.07 7.17 12.34
N ARG A 75 13.70 6.97 11.18
CA ARG A 75 13.67 5.71 10.39
C ARG A 75 14.41 4.56 11.05
N GLU A 76 15.54 4.87 11.64
CA GLU A 76 16.39 3.92 12.33
C GLU A 76 16.64 4.46 13.73
N PHE A 77 16.56 3.57 14.71
CA PHE A 77 16.77 3.87 16.12
C PHE A 77 17.46 2.70 16.82
N PRO A 78 18.12 2.95 17.95
CA PRO A 78 18.83 1.91 18.68
C PRO A 78 17.85 0.96 19.40
N LEU A 79 18.36 -0.14 19.95
CA LEU A 79 17.54 -1.20 20.54
C LEU A 79 16.65 -0.69 21.68
N GLU A 80 17.15 0.27 22.46
CA GLU A 80 16.48 0.82 23.63
C GLU A 80 15.19 1.56 23.26
N GLU A 81 15.13 2.14 22.06
CA GLU A 81 13.97 2.86 21.53
C GLU A 81 13.02 1.95 20.74
N TYR A 82 13.49 0.76 20.33
CA TYR A 82 12.72 -0.13 19.46
C TYR A 82 11.39 -0.59 20.05
N LEU A 83 11.40 -1.00 21.32
CA LEU A 83 10.18 -1.49 21.97
C LEU A 83 9.12 -0.37 22.11
N ALA A 84 9.55 0.87 22.30
CA ALA A 84 8.65 2.01 22.34
C ALA A 84 8.05 2.30 20.95
N ALA A 85 8.86 2.25 19.89
CA ALA A 85 8.39 2.44 18.51
C ALA A 85 7.45 1.31 18.06
N GLU A 86 7.70 0.05 18.45
CA GLU A 86 6.80 -1.07 18.21
C GLU A 86 5.44 -0.87 18.90
N ALA A 87 5.45 -0.49 20.19
CA ALA A 87 4.23 -0.20 20.95
C ALA A 87 3.44 0.97 20.36
N GLU A 88 4.12 2.03 19.88
CA GLU A 88 3.47 3.13 19.17
C GLU A 88 2.78 2.63 17.88
N GLY A 89 3.42 1.73 17.13
CA GLY A 89 2.86 1.19 15.89
C GLY A 89 1.64 0.30 16.13
N VAL A 90 1.66 -0.49 17.21
CA VAL A 90 0.48 -1.24 17.69
C VAL A 90 -0.66 -0.28 17.99
N HIS A 91 -0.41 0.75 18.80
CA HIS A 91 -1.43 1.73 19.16
C HIS A 91 -1.97 2.49 17.93
N PHE A 92 -1.10 2.80 16.97
CA PHE A 92 -1.49 3.43 15.72
C PHE A 92 -2.47 2.56 14.91
N LEU A 93 -2.19 1.27 14.77
CA LEU A 93 -3.11 0.33 14.12
C LEU A 93 -4.43 0.16 14.89
N GLU A 94 -4.38 0.02 16.21
CA GLU A 94 -5.58 -0.08 17.06
C GLU A 94 -6.46 1.16 16.95
N SER A 95 -5.87 2.36 16.86
CA SER A 95 -6.59 3.62 16.67
C SER A 95 -7.38 3.68 15.35
N MET A 96 -6.98 2.89 14.35
CA MET A 96 -7.69 2.72 13.09
C MET A 96 -8.74 1.59 13.11
N GLY A 97 -8.91 0.92 14.26
CA GLY A 97 -9.90 -0.16 14.44
C GLY A 97 -9.37 -1.56 14.15
N PHE A 98 -8.05 -1.74 13.97
CA PHE A 98 -7.47 -3.06 13.84
C PHE A 98 -7.37 -3.77 15.20
N MET A 99 -7.69 -5.05 15.20
CA MET A 99 -7.35 -5.99 16.26
C MET A 99 -6.15 -6.77 15.79
N LEU A 100 -5.12 -6.89 16.63
CA LEU A 100 -3.81 -7.40 16.24
C LEU A 100 -3.47 -8.70 16.96
N ASP A 101 -2.74 -9.57 16.29
CA ASP A 101 -2.09 -10.73 16.88
C ASP A 101 -0.59 -10.70 16.60
N ASN A 102 0.20 -10.96 17.64
CA ASN A 102 1.64 -11.07 17.53
C ASN A 102 1.98 -12.52 17.15
N LEU A 103 2.49 -12.70 15.94
CA LEU A 103 2.83 -14.03 15.43
C LEU A 103 4.01 -14.68 16.16
N ASN A 104 4.67 -13.96 17.07
CA ASN A 104 5.88 -14.41 17.75
C ASN A 104 6.93 -14.89 16.75
N PHE A 105 7.05 -14.16 15.63
CA PHE A 105 7.71 -14.60 14.40
C PHE A 105 9.09 -15.22 14.62
N ARG A 106 9.90 -14.60 15.48
CA ARG A 106 11.27 -15.04 15.80
C ARG A 106 11.35 -16.41 16.46
N ASN A 107 10.30 -16.82 17.15
CA ASN A 107 10.20 -18.09 17.89
C ASN A 107 9.63 -19.22 17.03
N LEU A 108 9.15 -18.93 15.82
CA LEU A 108 8.63 -19.94 14.90
C LEU A 108 9.76 -20.74 14.24
N ALA A 109 9.45 -21.97 13.81
CA ALA A 109 10.33 -22.77 12.98
C ALA A 109 10.65 -22.05 11.65
N ALA A 110 11.83 -22.29 11.08
CA ALA A 110 12.31 -21.56 9.90
C ALA A 110 11.38 -21.72 8.69
N GLU A 111 10.80 -22.90 8.51
CA GLU A 111 9.85 -23.20 7.42
C GLU A 111 8.57 -22.38 7.57
N LEU A 112 8.10 -22.20 8.80
CA LEU A 112 6.91 -21.41 9.09
C LEU A 112 7.20 -19.91 8.96
N GLN A 113 8.36 -19.45 9.42
CA GLN A 113 8.82 -18.07 9.18
C GLN A 113 8.84 -17.76 7.69
N GLU A 114 9.41 -18.65 6.88
CA GLU A 114 9.49 -18.50 5.43
C GLU A 114 8.11 -18.48 4.78
N SER A 115 7.20 -19.36 5.21
CA SER A 115 5.82 -19.40 4.72
C SER A 115 5.03 -18.14 5.05
N ILE A 116 5.22 -17.58 6.25
CA ILE A 116 4.59 -16.32 6.67
C ILE A 116 5.22 -15.14 5.91
N PHE A 117 6.54 -15.11 5.81
CA PHE A 117 7.27 -14.05 5.11
C PHE A 117 6.84 -13.94 3.64
N LYS A 118 6.73 -15.08 2.94
CA LYS A 118 6.30 -15.12 1.52
C LYS A 118 4.84 -14.75 1.29
N ARG A 119 3.95 -14.97 2.26
CA ARG A 119 2.52 -14.68 2.10
C ARG A 119 2.16 -13.26 2.51
N ALA A 120 2.95 -12.63 3.37
CA ALA A 120 2.66 -11.30 3.88
C ALA A 120 2.75 -10.25 2.76
N PRO A 121 1.66 -9.53 2.45
CA PRO A 121 1.64 -8.54 1.37
C PRO A 121 2.66 -7.41 1.55
N LEU A 122 3.06 -7.13 2.79
CA LEU A 122 4.07 -6.12 3.12
C LEU A 122 5.44 -6.39 2.47
N PHE A 123 5.82 -7.65 2.27
CA PHE A 123 7.12 -8.01 1.67
C PHE A 123 7.02 -8.35 0.18
N THR A 124 5.81 -8.28 -0.39
CA THR A 124 5.57 -8.65 -1.79
C THR A 124 5.53 -7.41 -2.66
N PRO A 125 6.35 -7.32 -3.73
CA PRO A 125 6.27 -6.22 -4.68
C PRO A 125 4.87 -6.13 -5.30
N PRO A 126 4.33 -4.92 -5.51
CA PRO A 126 3.04 -4.78 -6.17
C PRO A 126 3.10 -5.39 -7.56
N LYS A 127 2.09 -6.18 -7.92
CA LYS A 127 1.98 -6.67 -9.30
C LYS A 127 1.78 -5.47 -10.22
N PRO A 128 2.54 -5.37 -11.33
CA PRO A 128 2.27 -4.34 -12.33
C PRO A 128 0.81 -4.47 -12.76
N ARG A 129 -0.01 -3.43 -12.52
CA ARG A 129 -1.31 -3.39 -13.18
C ARG A 129 -1.05 -3.36 -14.67
N PRO A 130 -1.73 -4.18 -15.48
CA PRO A 130 -1.87 -3.89 -16.89
C PRO A 130 -2.35 -2.44 -16.96
N ARG A 131 -1.54 -1.58 -17.59
CA ARG A 131 -1.89 -0.17 -17.81
C ARG A 131 -3.28 -0.22 -18.43
N ALA A 132 -4.31 0.22 -17.70
CA ALA A 132 -5.61 0.42 -18.31
C ALA A 132 -5.33 1.35 -19.48
N SER A 133 -5.49 0.84 -20.70
CA SER A 133 -5.32 1.63 -21.91
C SER A 133 -6.09 2.91 -21.66
N ALA A 134 -5.40 4.05 -21.72
CA ALA A 134 -6.04 5.35 -21.66
C ALA A 134 -7.30 5.24 -22.54
N ALA A 135 -8.45 5.54 -21.94
CA ALA A 135 -9.73 5.50 -22.61
C ALA A 135 -9.53 6.11 -24.00
N ALA A 136 -9.85 5.31 -25.03
CA ALA A 136 -9.85 5.80 -26.39
C ALA A 136 -10.59 7.14 -26.41
N PRO A 137 -10.06 8.18 -27.09
CA PRO A 137 -10.79 9.43 -27.20
C PRO A 137 -12.17 9.12 -27.76
N GLU A 138 -13.20 9.60 -27.06
CA GLU A 138 -14.59 9.59 -27.53
C GLU A 138 -14.61 10.04 -29.00
N PRO A 139 -15.38 9.36 -29.88
CA PRO A 139 -15.51 9.82 -31.25
C PRO A 139 -16.13 11.21 -31.23
N ALA A 140 -15.35 12.20 -31.69
CA ALA A 140 -15.78 13.58 -31.83
C ALA A 140 -17.11 13.63 -32.60
N VAL A 141 -18.15 14.06 -31.91
CA VAL A 141 -19.46 14.31 -32.49
C VAL A 141 -19.30 15.42 -33.53
N ALA A 142 -19.32 15.05 -34.82
CA ALA A 142 -19.23 15.98 -35.92
C ALA A 142 -20.42 16.95 -35.87
N SER A 143 -20.13 18.24 -35.63
CA SER A 143 -21.14 19.30 -35.63
C SER A 143 -21.70 19.52 -37.05
N PRO A 144 -23.04 19.60 -37.24
CA PRO A 144 -23.67 19.69 -38.56
C PRO A 144 -23.73 21.15 -39.05
N GLN A 145 -22.60 21.77 -39.37
CA GLN A 145 -22.55 23.16 -39.86
C GLN A 145 -21.82 23.36 -41.20
N ARG A 146 -21.68 22.30 -42.02
CA ARG A 146 -21.07 22.41 -43.37
C ARG A 146 -22.00 21.98 -44.50
N LEU A 147 -23.27 22.39 -44.47
CA LEU A 147 -24.20 22.21 -45.60
C LEU A 147 -24.63 23.52 -46.29
N THR A 148 -24.02 24.67 -45.95
CA THR A 148 -24.48 25.98 -46.42
C THR A 148 -23.48 26.74 -47.30
N ALA A 149 -22.63 26.05 -48.06
CA ALA A 149 -21.66 26.71 -48.95
C ALA A 149 -21.63 26.20 -50.40
N LEU A 150 -22.46 25.23 -50.79
CA LEU A 150 -22.44 24.62 -52.14
C LEU A 150 -23.76 24.74 -52.92
N ALA A 151 -24.74 25.51 -52.42
CA ALA A 151 -26.02 25.75 -53.09
C ALA A 151 -26.11 27.10 -53.82
N ARG A 152 -24.99 27.82 -53.99
CA ARG A 152 -24.97 29.18 -54.59
C ARG A 152 -24.18 29.29 -55.90
N PHE A 153 -23.87 28.17 -56.57
CA PHE A 153 -23.04 28.16 -57.78
C PHE A 153 -23.68 27.51 -59.02
N LEU A 154 -24.98 27.18 -59.00
CA LEU A 154 -25.70 26.60 -60.15
C LEU A 154 -26.97 27.37 -60.55
N ALA A 155 -27.02 28.68 -60.28
CA ALA A 155 -28.14 29.54 -60.68
C ALA A 155 -27.67 30.79 -61.46
N SER A 156 -26.60 30.67 -62.24
CA SER A 156 -26.21 31.68 -63.22
C SER A 156 -25.52 30.99 -64.40
N PHE A 157 -26.07 31.24 -65.59
CA PHE A 157 -25.81 30.66 -66.91
C PHE A 157 -26.62 29.41 -67.26
#